data_AF-A0A8T9S886-F1
#
_entry.id   AF-A0A8T9S886-F1
#
_cell.length_a   1.000
_cell.length_b   1.000
_cell.length_c   1.000
_cell.angle_alpha   90.00
_cell.angle_beta   90.00
_cell.angle_gamma   90.00
#
_symmetry.space_group_name_H-M   'P 1'
#
loop_
_entity.id
_entity.type
_entity.pdbx_description
1 polymer ?
#
loop_
_entity_poly.entity_id
_entity_poly.type
_entity_poly.pdbx_seq_one_letter_code
_entity_poly.pdbx_strand_id
1 'polypeptide(L)'
;MTPARKTFRLVKQRRAPAIFRQHVRALLPYNQNRYLRYRHSDADSHTPWYGASFQLASEAHNISQGIDFGLPKFLDHYEAFFKQLVAQFDDGSCWLVTHDIKGYSWWPNDEPTLPALRALFAQHRVPNTFKGALQLTKPELFRHAREFLSYPTGVFGREGALYSDVDVSHGKRPLVIKISAHLNVDFLSTDQELVRAVVKQHRKPVFTIKPYRGTSF
;
A
#
# COMPACT_ATOMS: atom_id res chain seq x y z
N MET A 1 -48.41 -4.93 -39.35
CA MET A 1 -47.62 -4.06 -38.45
C MET A 1 -46.76 -4.95 -37.57
N THR A 2 -45.45 -4.95 -37.79
CA THR A 2 -44.50 -5.85 -37.11
C THR A 2 -43.75 -5.06 -36.04
N PRO A 3 -43.65 -5.52 -34.77
CA PRO A 3 -43.01 -4.73 -33.74
C PRO A 3 -41.49 -4.78 -33.91
N ALA A 4 -40.87 -3.60 -33.92
CA ALA A 4 -39.42 -3.44 -34.01
C ALA A 4 -38.73 -4.02 -32.77
N ARG A 5 -37.86 -5.02 -32.97
CA ARG A 5 -36.94 -5.52 -31.94
C ARG A 5 -36.02 -4.39 -31.48
N LYS A 6 -36.16 -3.95 -30.23
CA LYS A 6 -35.18 -3.09 -29.56
C LYS A 6 -33.89 -3.87 -29.36
N THR A 7 -32.89 -3.56 -30.17
CA THR A 7 -31.53 -4.08 -30.01
C THR A 7 -30.91 -3.42 -28.78
N PHE A 8 -30.80 -4.17 -27.67
CA PHE A 8 -30.00 -3.75 -26.53
C PHE A 8 -28.53 -3.72 -26.97
N ARG A 9 -27.99 -2.50 -27.18
CA ARG A 9 -26.54 -2.32 -27.33
C ARG A 9 -25.89 -2.66 -26.00
N LEU A 10 -25.19 -3.80 -25.93
CA LEU A 10 -24.22 -4.06 -24.88
C LEU A 10 -23.22 -2.89 -24.88
N VAL A 11 -23.26 -2.08 -23.82
CA VAL A 11 -22.24 -1.07 -23.55
C VAL A 11 -20.95 -1.85 -23.29
N LYS A 12 -20.02 -1.81 -24.25
CA LYS A 12 -18.64 -2.28 -24.04
C LYS A 12 -18.14 -1.62 -22.76
N GLN A 13 -17.92 -2.41 -21.71
CA GLN A 13 -17.28 -1.94 -20.49
C GLN A 13 -15.99 -1.22 -20.88
N ARG A 14 -15.92 0.08 -20.56
CA ARG A 14 -14.72 0.89 -20.77
C ARG A 14 -13.57 0.19 -20.05
N ARG A 15 -12.45 -0.03 -20.74
CA ARG A 15 -11.19 -0.43 -20.11
C ARG A 15 -10.97 0.47 -18.90
N ALA A 16 -10.62 -0.13 -17.77
CA ALA A 16 -10.23 0.63 -16.59
C ALA A 16 -9.16 1.67 -17.02
N PRO A 17 -9.28 2.94 -16.60
CA PRO A 17 -8.39 4.01 -17.06
C PRO A 17 -6.93 3.73 -16.69
N ALA A 18 -5.99 4.47 -17.29
CA ALA A 18 -4.54 4.24 -17.16
C ALA A 18 -4.02 4.15 -15.70
N ILE A 19 -4.79 4.69 -14.75
CA ILE A 19 -4.52 4.68 -13.31
C ILE A 19 -4.93 3.36 -12.62
N PHE A 20 -5.76 2.49 -13.20
CA PHE A 20 -6.20 1.22 -12.59
C PHE A 20 -5.68 0.02 -13.38
N ARG A 21 -4.93 -0.86 -12.71
CA ARG A 21 -4.19 -1.97 -13.34
C ARG A 21 -4.55 -3.31 -12.74
N GLN A 22 -5.14 -4.19 -13.55
CA GLN A 22 -5.43 -5.56 -13.16
C GLN A 22 -4.17 -6.45 -13.18
N HIS A 23 -3.27 -6.23 -14.15
CA HIS A 23 -2.06 -7.04 -14.35
C HIS A 23 -0.82 -6.42 -13.69
N VAL A 24 -0.82 -6.35 -12.36
CA VAL A 24 0.24 -5.69 -11.57
C VAL A 24 1.63 -6.30 -11.79
N ARG A 25 1.71 -7.64 -11.94
CA ARG A 25 2.97 -8.38 -12.10
C ARG A 25 3.86 -7.87 -13.22
N ALA A 26 3.27 -7.44 -14.34
CA ALA A 26 4.01 -6.96 -15.50
C ALA A 26 4.57 -5.54 -15.33
N LEU A 27 4.15 -4.84 -14.26
CA LEU A 27 4.51 -3.45 -13.99
C LEU A 27 5.53 -3.32 -12.85
N LEU A 28 5.76 -4.39 -12.09
CA LEU A 28 6.68 -4.36 -10.95
C LEU A 28 8.12 -4.62 -11.43
N PRO A 29 9.11 -3.88 -10.92
CA PRO A 29 10.52 -4.09 -11.23
C PRO A 29 11.13 -5.26 -10.44
N TYR A 30 10.29 -6.12 -9.88
CA TYR A 30 10.68 -7.28 -9.09
C TYR A 30 9.68 -8.43 -9.27
N ASN A 31 10.11 -9.65 -8.96
CA ASN A 31 9.25 -10.81 -9.01
C ASN A 31 8.25 -10.79 -7.84
N GLN A 32 6.98 -10.46 -8.13
CA GLN A 32 5.93 -10.38 -7.10
C GLN A 32 5.78 -11.68 -6.30
N ASN A 33 5.91 -12.86 -6.91
CA ASN A 33 5.77 -14.13 -6.18
C ASN A 33 6.93 -14.36 -5.20
N ARG A 34 8.14 -13.91 -5.51
CA ARG A 34 9.28 -13.94 -4.56
C ARG A 34 9.04 -13.00 -3.39
N TYR A 35 8.60 -11.77 -3.67
CA TYR A 35 8.23 -10.81 -2.65
C TYR A 35 7.10 -11.32 -1.73
N LEU A 36 6.05 -11.91 -2.30
CA LEU A 36 4.96 -12.50 -1.52
C LEU A 36 5.46 -13.65 -0.62
N ARG A 37 6.33 -14.54 -1.12
CA ARG A 37 6.93 -15.61 -0.30
C ARG A 37 7.77 -15.07 0.85
N TYR A 38 8.58 -14.03 0.59
CA TYR A 38 9.32 -13.33 1.63
C TYR A 38 8.39 -12.80 2.74
N ARG A 39 7.23 -12.21 2.40
CA ARG A 39 6.25 -11.73 3.39
C ARG A 39 5.59 -12.84 4.21
N HIS A 40 5.47 -14.05 3.65
CA HIS A 40 4.77 -15.18 4.28
C HIS A 40 5.71 -16.19 4.97
N SER A 41 6.99 -15.86 5.16
CA SER A 41 7.96 -16.64 5.94
C SER A 41 8.43 -17.97 5.33
N ASP A 42 8.76 -17.99 4.03
CA ASP A 42 9.74 -18.96 3.52
C ASP A 42 11.11 -18.26 3.41
N ALA A 43 11.94 -18.43 4.44
CA ALA A 43 13.32 -17.92 4.49
C ALA A 43 14.23 -18.45 3.35
N ASP A 44 13.74 -19.40 2.54
CA ASP A 44 14.44 -19.99 1.39
C ASP A 44 14.31 -19.20 0.07
N SER A 45 13.77 -17.98 0.12
CA SER A 45 13.72 -17.14 -1.08
C SER A 45 15.14 -16.69 -1.47
N HIS A 46 15.71 -17.29 -2.53
CA HIS A 46 17.03 -17.01 -3.13
C HIS A 46 17.25 -15.56 -3.63
N THR A 47 16.49 -14.58 -3.15
CA THR A 47 16.75 -13.15 -3.32
C THR A 47 16.45 -12.48 -1.97
N PRO A 48 17.48 -12.02 -1.24
CA PRO A 48 17.26 -11.41 0.07
C PRO A 48 16.52 -10.09 -0.12
N TRP A 49 15.31 -10.02 0.41
CA TRP A 49 14.69 -8.73 0.70
C TRP A 49 15.21 -8.27 2.05
N TYR A 50 15.59 -7.01 2.11
CA TYR A 50 16.00 -6.31 3.32
C TYR A 50 14.90 -5.33 3.69
N GLY A 51 14.73 -5.06 4.98
CA GLY A 51 13.70 -4.14 5.40
C GLY A 51 13.97 -3.46 6.73
N ALA A 52 13.40 -2.28 6.87
CA ALA A 52 13.37 -1.52 8.11
C ALA A 52 11.93 -1.19 8.48
N SER A 53 11.54 -1.51 9.70
CA SER A 53 10.26 -1.14 10.27
C SER A 53 10.42 0.14 11.09
N PHE A 54 9.74 1.21 10.68
CA PHE A 54 9.65 2.45 11.44
C PHE A 54 8.39 2.37 12.28
N GLN A 55 8.57 2.34 13.60
CA GLN A 55 7.51 2.22 14.61
C GLN A 55 7.54 3.47 15.48
N LEU A 56 6.41 4.04 15.90
CA LEU A 56 6.49 5.20 16.81
C LEU A 56 7.11 4.75 18.14
N ALA A 57 8.01 5.56 18.69
CA ALA A 57 8.73 5.22 19.91
C ALA A 57 7.78 4.98 21.10
N SER A 58 6.67 5.72 21.16
CA SER A 58 5.59 5.46 22.12
C SER A 58 4.85 4.16 21.83
N GLU A 59 4.64 3.77 20.58
CA GLU A 59 3.94 2.54 20.19
C GLU A 59 4.76 1.27 20.51
N ALA A 60 6.09 1.29 20.32
CA ALA A 60 6.93 0.14 20.66
C ALA A 60 6.86 -0.22 22.16
N HIS A 61 6.58 0.76 23.03
CA HIS A 61 6.37 0.58 24.47
C HIS A 61 4.88 0.33 24.82
N ASN A 62 3.96 0.99 24.14
CA ASN A 62 2.52 0.95 24.42
C ASN A 62 1.82 -0.29 23.84
N ILE A 63 2.29 -0.84 22.72
CA ILE A 63 1.80 -2.12 22.17
C ILE A 63 2.09 -3.26 23.14
N SER A 64 3.26 -3.25 23.79
CA SER A 64 3.57 -4.21 24.86
C SER A 64 2.71 -4.04 26.12
N GLN A 65 1.98 -2.93 26.24
CA GLN A 65 1.07 -2.62 27.35
C GLN A 65 -0.41 -2.63 26.93
N GLY A 66 -0.74 -3.02 25.69
CA GLY A 66 -2.12 -3.12 25.21
C GLY A 66 -2.84 -1.78 24.98
N ILE A 67 -2.10 -0.67 24.86
CA ILE A 67 -2.67 0.67 24.67
C ILE A 67 -2.82 0.97 23.17
N ASP A 68 -4.06 1.19 22.72
CA ASP A 68 -4.37 1.66 21.35
C ASP A 68 -4.01 3.14 21.21
N PHE A 69 -3.09 3.44 20.30
CA PHE A 69 -2.56 4.79 20.11
C PHE A 69 -3.39 5.65 19.14
N GLY A 70 -4.40 5.05 18.48
CA GLY A 70 -5.40 5.72 17.66
C GLY A 70 -4.88 6.24 16.32
N LEU A 71 -5.68 6.04 15.27
CA LEU A 71 -5.41 6.48 13.89
C LEU A 71 -4.97 7.96 13.76
N PRO A 72 -5.51 8.94 14.50
CA PRO A 72 -5.10 10.35 14.35
C PRO A 72 -3.61 10.60 14.60
N LYS A 73 -3.05 10.07 15.70
CA LYS A 73 -1.62 10.26 16.04
C LYS A 73 -0.70 9.57 15.05
N PHE A 74 -1.10 8.38 14.58
CA PHE A 74 -0.41 7.69 13.49
C PHE A 74 -0.31 8.60 12.25
N LEU A 75 -1.42 9.18 11.81
CA LEU A 75 -1.43 10.03 10.61
C LEU A 75 -0.56 11.28 10.78
N ASP A 76 -0.56 11.91 11.95
CA ASP A 76 0.21 13.14 12.21
C ASP A 76 1.73 12.94 12.07
N HIS A 77 2.23 11.75 12.41
CA HIS A 77 3.65 11.43 12.29
C HIS A 77 4.01 10.79 10.95
N TYR A 78 3.19 9.86 10.45
CA TYR A 78 3.54 9.06 9.28
C TYR A 78 3.20 9.74 7.95
N GLU A 79 2.27 10.69 7.88
CA GLU A 79 1.94 11.34 6.60
C GLU A 79 3.15 12.09 6.02
N ALA A 80 3.84 12.88 6.84
CA ALA A 80 5.04 13.59 6.43
C ALA A 80 6.19 12.63 6.10
N PHE A 81 6.38 11.60 6.93
CA PHE A 81 7.42 10.59 6.71
C PHE A 81 7.21 9.80 5.41
N PHE A 82 5.99 9.33 5.17
CA PHE A 82 5.61 8.63 3.94
C PHE A 82 5.89 9.49 2.70
N LYS A 83 5.46 10.76 2.72
CA LYS A 83 5.73 11.70 1.63
C LYS A 83 7.23 11.95 1.42
N GLN A 84 8.02 11.99 2.49
CA GLN A 84 9.48 12.12 2.42
C GLN A 84 10.13 10.90 1.75
N LEU A 85 9.72 9.68 2.12
CA LEU A 85 10.20 8.45 1.46
C LEU A 85 9.88 8.45 -0.03
N VAL A 86 8.64 8.76 -0.40
CA VAL A 86 8.23 8.83 -1.81
C VAL A 86 9.00 9.92 -2.57
N ALA A 87 9.20 11.11 -1.97
CA ALA A 87 9.96 12.19 -2.59
C ALA A 87 11.43 11.81 -2.83
N GLN A 88 12.05 11.10 -1.88
CA GLN A 88 13.45 10.68 -1.98
C GLN A 88 13.73 9.76 -3.18
N PHE A 89 12.74 8.98 -3.60
CA PHE A 89 12.87 8.01 -4.69
C PHE A 89 12.18 8.44 -5.97
N ASP A 90 11.66 9.67 -6.04
CA ASP A 90 10.96 10.16 -7.22
C ASP A 90 11.93 10.44 -8.37
N ASP A 91 11.85 9.62 -9.42
CA ASP A 91 12.54 9.83 -10.69
C ASP A 91 11.55 10.09 -11.85
N GLY A 92 10.32 10.51 -11.51
CA GLY A 92 9.21 10.71 -12.46
C GLY A 92 8.51 9.41 -12.85
N SER A 93 8.94 8.26 -12.36
CA SER A 93 8.23 7.00 -12.53
C SER A 93 6.93 6.96 -11.74
N CYS A 94 6.01 6.10 -12.17
CA CYS A 94 4.79 5.83 -11.42
C CYS A 94 5.06 4.99 -10.17
N TRP A 95 4.13 5.09 -9.22
CA TRP A 95 4.01 4.27 -8.03
C TRP A 95 2.82 3.32 -8.18
N LEU A 96 2.97 2.09 -7.75
CA LEU A 96 1.93 1.07 -7.78
C LEU A 96 1.46 0.81 -6.35
N VAL A 97 0.22 1.17 -6.07
CA VAL A 97 -0.41 0.92 -4.77
C VAL A 97 -1.27 -0.34 -4.87
N THR A 98 -1.02 -1.31 -4.01
CA THR A 98 -1.78 -2.56 -3.90
C THR A 98 -2.11 -2.85 -2.44
N HIS A 99 -3.23 -3.49 -2.15
CA HIS A 99 -3.42 -4.14 -0.86
C HIS A 99 -2.91 -5.58 -0.91
N ASP A 100 -2.54 -6.14 0.23
CA ASP A 100 -1.84 -7.41 0.36
C ASP A 100 -2.72 -8.66 0.24
N ILE A 101 -4.04 -8.55 0.46
CA ILE A 101 -4.96 -9.67 0.32
C ILE A 101 -5.19 -10.01 -1.17
N LYS A 102 -4.45 -11.01 -1.64
CA LYS A 102 -4.55 -11.50 -3.02
C LYS A 102 -5.98 -11.90 -3.38
N GLY A 103 -6.49 -11.31 -4.46
CA GLY A 103 -7.78 -11.71 -5.03
C GLY A 103 -8.99 -11.15 -4.29
N TYR A 104 -8.80 -10.27 -3.31
CA TYR A 104 -9.88 -9.51 -2.69
C TYR A 104 -10.09 -8.18 -3.41
N SER A 105 -11.29 -7.65 -3.25
CA SER A 105 -11.66 -6.35 -3.78
C SER A 105 -11.12 -5.24 -2.88
N TRP A 106 -10.83 -4.07 -3.46
CA TRP A 106 -10.44 -2.89 -2.69
C TRP A 106 -11.50 -2.44 -1.67
N TRP A 107 -12.76 -2.79 -1.90
CA TRP A 107 -13.88 -2.42 -1.04
C TRP A 107 -14.70 -3.67 -0.70
N PRO A 108 -14.45 -4.31 0.45
CA PRO A 108 -15.19 -5.49 0.90
C PRO A 108 -16.60 -5.15 1.42
N ASN A 109 -16.88 -3.87 1.67
CA ASN A 109 -18.17 -3.35 2.11
C ASN A 109 -18.45 -1.97 1.49
N ASP A 110 -19.68 -1.51 1.65
CA ASP A 110 -20.16 -0.20 1.16
C ASP A 110 -20.12 0.89 2.25
N GLU A 111 -19.34 0.70 3.32
CA GLU A 111 -19.19 1.71 4.38
C GLU A 111 -18.55 2.98 3.80
N PRO A 112 -19.00 4.19 4.19
CA PRO A 112 -18.55 5.45 3.60
C PRO A 112 -17.17 5.90 4.15
N THR A 113 -16.20 4.99 4.21
CA THR A 113 -14.82 5.25 4.63
C THR A 113 -13.96 5.67 3.45
N LEU A 114 -12.90 6.46 3.72
CA LEU A 114 -11.93 6.91 2.72
C LEU A 114 -12.58 7.63 1.52
N PRO A 115 -13.28 8.75 1.77
CA PRO A 115 -14.14 9.41 0.79
C PRO A 115 -13.39 9.89 -0.46
N ALA A 116 -12.15 10.37 -0.35
CA ALA A 116 -11.38 10.85 -1.50
C ALA A 116 -10.92 9.69 -2.41
N LEU A 117 -10.55 8.55 -1.84
CA LEU A 117 -10.16 7.35 -2.55
C LEU A 117 -11.38 6.67 -3.18
N ARG A 118 -12.53 6.63 -2.48
CA ARG A 118 -13.80 6.19 -3.09
C ARG A 118 -14.21 7.10 -4.23
N ALA A 119 -14.09 8.43 -4.07
CA ALA A 119 -14.35 9.38 -5.14
C ALA A 119 -13.44 9.16 -6.35
N LEU A 120 -12.16 8.82 -6.15
CA LEU A 120 -11.24 8.45 -7.22
C LEU A 120 -11.75 7.22 -8.01
N PHE A 121 -12.17 6.16 -7.32
CA PHE A 121 -12.76 4.98 -7.98
C PHE A 121 -14.03 5.34 -8.75
N ALA A 122 -14.93 6.13 -8.15
CA ALA A 122 -16.19 6.54 -8.76
C ALA A 122 -15.98 7.43 -10.00
N GLN A 123 -15.07 8.41 -9.93
CA GLN A 123 -14.70 9.29 -11.05
C GLN A 123 -14.25 8.49 -12.27
N HIS A 124 -13.55 7.39 -12.03
CA HIS A 124 -13.04 6.49 -13.06
C HIS A 124 -13.98 5.33 -13.40
N ARG A 125 -15.19 5.30 -12.83
CA ARG A 125 -16.22 4.26 -13.02
C ARG A 125 -15.69 2.85 -12.71
N VAL A 126 -14.85 2.75 -11.69
CA VAL A 126 -14.29 1.49 -11.21
C VAL A 126 -15.24 0.87 -10.19
N PRO A 127 -15.66 -0.40 -10.36
CA PRO A 127 -16.61 -1.02 -9.44
C PRO A 127 -15.96 -1.34 -8.09
N ASN A 128 -16.77 -1.45 -7.04
CA ASN A 128 -16.32 -1.84 -5.69
C ASN A 128 -15.63 -3.22 -5.69
N THR A 129 -15.98 -4.08 -6.64
CA THR A 129 -15.39 -5.42 -6.85
C THR A 129 -14.02 -5.40 -7.54
N PHE A 130 -13.43 -4.23 -7.78
CA PHE A 130 -12.15 -4.11 -8.47
C PHE A 130 -11.01 -4.74 -7.67
N LYS A 131 -10.21 -5.53 -8.39
CA LYS A 131 -9.01 -6.21 -7.89
C LYS A 131 -7.84 -5.76 -8.76
N GLY A 132 -6.78 -5.24 -8.16
CA GLY A 132 -5.62 -4.72 -8.90
C GLY A 132 -4.87 -3.64 -8.14
N ALA A 133 -4.04 -2.90 -8.87
CA ALA A 133 -3.27 -1.77 -8.36
C ALA A 133 -3.82 -0.43 -8.85
N LEU A 134 -3.56 0.62 -8.08
CA LEU A 134 -3.57 2.00 -8.56
C LEU A 134 -2.15 2.35 -9.03
N GLN A 135 -2.02 2.82 -10.27
CA GLN A 135 -0.78 3.35 -10.84
C GLN A 135 -0.84 4.87 -10.78
N LEU A 136 -0.13 5.46 -9.80
CA LEU A 136 -0.19 6.87 -9.47
C LEU A 136 1.12 7.59 -9.78
N THR A 137 1.03 8.84 -10.18
CA THR A 137 2.17 9.77 -10.13
C THR A 137 2.43 10.21 -8.68
N LYS A 138 3.62 10.78 -8.39
CA LYS A 138 3.92 11.33 -7.05
C LYS A 138 2.84 12.34 -6.57
N PRO A 139 2.40 13.34 -7.36
CA PRO A 139 1.37 14.29 -6.92
C PRO A 139 0.04 13.61 -6.56
N GLU A 140 -0.37 12.59 -7.31
CA GLU A 140 -1.59 11.82 -7.01
C GLU A 140 -1.42 11.00 -5.74
N LEU A 141 -0.28 10.33 -5.57
CA LEU A 141 0.04 9.58 -4.35
C LEU A 141 0.05 10.51 -3.12
N PHE A 142 0.59 11.72 -3.25
CA PHE A 142 0.61 12.72 -2.18
C PHE A 142 -0.79 13.22 -1.81
N ARG A 143 -1.65 13.44 -2.81
CA ARG A 143 -3.03 13.88 -2.62
C ARG A 143 -3.83 12.87 -1.78
N HIS A 144 -3.55 11.58 -1.95
CA HIS A 144 -4.28 10.49 -1.27
C HIS A 144 -3.49 9.84 -0.13
N ALA A 145 -2.33 10.38 0.26
CA ALA A 145 -1.42 9.77 1.23
C ALA A 145 -2.10 9.44 2.56
N ARG A 146 -2.88 10.37 3.12
CA ARG A 146 -3.58 10.18 4.39
C ARG A 146 -4.59 9.03 4.33
N GLU A 147 -5.28 8.86 3.19
CA GLU A 147 -6.24 7.78 3.02
C GLU A 147 -5.57 6.43 2.74
N PHE A 148 -4.43 6.39 2.06
CA PHE A 148 -3.63 5.16 1.97
C PHE A 148 -3.08 4.72 3.32
N LEU A 149 -2.62 5.67 4.14
CA LEU A 149 -2.19 5.42 5.51
C LEU A 149 -3.34 4.92 6.39
N SER A 150 -4.53 5.46 6.19
CA SER A 150 -5.75 5.04 6.92
C SER A 150 -6.39 3.78 6.37
N TYR A 151 -5.96 3.28 5.20
CA TYR A 151 -6.66 2.22 4.50
C TYR A 151 -6.75 0.91 5.29
N PRO A 152 -5.66 0.42 5.91
CA PRO A 152 -5.72 -0.79 6.73
C PRO A 152 -6.80 -0.76 7.82
N THR A 153 -6.96 0.38 8.50
CA THR A 153 -7.94 0.55 9.59
C THR A 153 -9.33 0.91 9.06
N GLY A 154 -9.40 1.77 8.05
CA GLY A 154 -10.66 2.30 7.50
C GLY A 154 -11.44 1.32 6.62
N VAL A 155 -10.83 0.23 6.14
CA VAL A 155 -11.51 -0.77 5.31
C VAL A 155 -11.70 -2.10 6.04
N PHE A 156 -10.74 -2.49 6.87
CA PHE A 156 -10.72 -3.80 7.54
C PHE A 156 -10.87 -3.72 9.06
N GLY A 157 -11.22 -2.55 9.61
CA GLY A 157 -11.48 -2.33 11.04
C GLY A 157 -12.77 -2.99 11.52
N ARG A 158 -12.82 -4.33 11.51
CA ARG A 158 -13.87 -5.14 12.14
C ARG A 158 -13.24 -6.15 13.10
N GLU A 159 -13.94 -6.43 14.20
CA GLU A 159 -13.58 -7.51 15.12
C GLU A 159 -13.43 -8.83 14.35
N GLY A 160 -12.28 -9.49 14.45
CA GLY A 160 -12.00 -10.77 13.81
C GLY A 160 -11.57 -10.72 12.32
N ALA A 161 -11.49 -9.54 11.69
CA ALA A 161 -10.89 -9.42 10.36
C ALA A 161 -9.36 -9.32 10.49
N LEU A 162 -8.64 -10.28 9.89
CA LEU A 162 -7.19 -10.26 9.85
C LEU A 162 -6.70 -9.07 9.02
N TYR A 163 -5.89 -8.24 9.67
CA TYR A 163 -5.03 -7.17 9.19
C TYR A 163 -4.73 -7.22 7.68
N SER A 164 -5.01 -6.13 6.96
CA SER A 164 -4.58 -5.95 5.57
C SER A 164 -3.65 -4.76 5.46
N ASP A 165 -2.50 -4.99 4.84
CA ASP A 165 -1.51 -3.96 4.59
C ASP A 165 -1.66 -3.38 3.19
N VAL A 166 -1.16 -2.15 3.02
CA VAL A 166 -1.02 -1.50 1.72
C VAL A 166 0.44 -1.44 1.33
N ASP A 167 0.77 -1.95 0.16
CA ASP A 167 2.10 -1.88 -0.43
C ASP A 167 2.13 -0.79 -1.49
N VAL A 168 3.07 0.14 -1.36
CA VAL A 168 3.35 1.22 -2.31
C VAL A 168 4.71 0.95 -2.96
N SER A 169 4.67 0.37 -4.16
CA SER A 169 5.87 -0.06 -4.89
C SER A 169 6.34 0.98 -5.90
N HIS A 170 7.65 1.15 -6.05
CA HIS A 170 8.19 1.98 -7.12
C HIS A 170 8.10 1.27 -8.48
N GLY A 171 7.80 2.00 -9.56
CA GLY A 171 7.61 1.41 -10.89
C GLY A 171 8.90 0.94 -11.60
N LYS A 172 10.07 1.40 -11.15
CA LYS A 172 11.37 1.04 -11.77
C LYS A 172 12.41 0.47 -10.82
N ARG A 173 12.21 0.59 -9.51
CA ARG A 173 13.19 0.18 -8.50
C ARG A 173 12.56 -0.90 -7.61
N PRO A 174 13.30 -1.97 -7.26
CA PRO A 174 12.79 -3.02 -6.39
C PRO A 174 12.72 -2.54 -4.93
N LEU A 175 11.82 -1.61 -4.66
CA LEU A 175 11.53 -1.07 -3.34
C LEU A 175 10.00 -1.01 -3.11
N VAL A 176 9.62 -1.18 -1.85
CA VAL A 176 8.23 -1.13 -1.38
C VAL A 176 8.18 -0.34 -0.09
N ILE A 177 7.28 0.63 -0.02
CA ILE A 177 6.86 1.25 1.23
C ILE A 177 5.58 0.54 1.66
N LYS A 178 5.65 -0.20 2.77
CA LYS A 178 4.55 -1.00 3.30
C LYS A 178 3.89 -0.24 4.43
N ILE A 179 2.58 -0.07 4.35
CA ILE A 179 1.74 0.55 5.38
C ILE A 179 1.01 -0.58 6.07
N SER A 180 1.35 -0.83 7.33
CA SER A 180 0.78 -1.95 8.07
C SER A 180 -0.50 -1.58 8.80
N ALA A 181 -1.41 -2.54 8.92
CA ALA A 181 -2.55 -2.46 9.84
C ALA A 181 -2.15 -2.34 11.31
N HIS A 182 -0.91 -2.67 11.66
CA HIS A 182 -0.33 -2.43 12.99
C HIS A 182 0.20 -1.00 13.18
N LEU A 183 -0.25 -0.05 12.35
CA LEU A 183 0.12 1.37 12.43
C LEU A 183 1.63 1.61 12.31
N ASN A 184 2.29 0.85 11.44
CA ASN A 184 3.71 1.04 11.10
C ASN A 184 3.89 1.34 9.62
N VAL A 185 4.99 2.01 9.28
CA VAL A 185 5.45 2.15 7.90
C VAL A 185 6.80 1.47 7.77
N ASP A 186 6.86 0.43 6.94
CA ASP A 186 8.07 -0.32 6.67
C ASP A 186 8.64 0.05 5.30
N PHE A 187 9.97 0.05 5.20
CA PHE A 187 10.69 0.24 3.94
C PHE A 187 11.40 -1.06 3.58
N LEU A 188 11.08 -1.63 2.43
CA LEU A 188 11.60 -2.91 1.95
C LEU A 188 12.31 -2.71 0.61
N SER A 189 13.44 -3.38 0.40
CA SER A 189 14.13 -3.40 -0.89
C SER A 189 15.00 -4.65 -1.06
N THR A 190 15.35 -4.99 -2.30
CA THR A 190 16.40 -5.99 -2.56
C THR A 190 17.81 -5.40 -2.46
N ASP A 191 17.95 -4.11 -2.18
CA ASP A 191 19.23 -3.41 -1.97
C ASP A 191 19.42 -3.08 -0.49
N GLN A 192 20.35 -3.78 0.17
CA GLN A 192 20.63 -3.59 1.61
C GLN A 192 21.23 -2.23 1.92
N GLU A 193 22.11 -1.71 1.05
CA GLU A 193 22.75 -0.40 1.25
C GLU A 193 21.73 0.72 1.13
N LEU A 194 20.76 0.56 0.22
CA LEU A 194 19.61 1.46 0.14
C LEU A 194 18.80 1.48 1.44
N VAL A 195 18.51 0.32 2.02
CA VAL A 195 17.79 0.22 3.30
C VAL A 195 18.60 0.89 4.42
N ARG A 196 19.91 0.61 4.51
CA ARG A 196 20.81 1.24 5.50
C ARG A 196 20.84 2.76 5.35
N ALA A 197 20.89 3.28 4.11
CA ALA A 197 20.87 4.70 3.83
C ALA A 197 19.56 5.36 4.28
N VAL A 198 18.41 4.73 4.00
CA VAL A 198 17.08 5.20 4.46
C VAL A 198 17.01 5.23 5.98
N VAL A 199 17.46 4.16 6.65
CA VAL A 199 17.51 4.11 8.12
C VAL A 199 18.37 5.23 8.68
N LYS A 200 19.58 5.44 8.12
CA LYS A 200 20.49 6.51 8.57
C LYS A 200 19.87 7.90 8.40
N GLN A 201 19.26 8.16 7.26
CA GLN A 201 18.67 9.46 6.93
C GLN A 201 17.43 9.78 7.76
N HIS A 202 16.60 8.77 8.05
CA HIS A 202 15.31 8.94 8.72
C HIS A 202 15.33 8.52 10.18
N ARG A 203 16.51 8.34 10.77
CA ARG A 203 16.69 8.10 12.20
C ARG A 203 16.28 9.35 12.99
N LYS A 204 15.02 9.41 13.39
CA LYS A 204 14.46 10.47 14.22
C LYS A 204 14.04 9.89 15.58
N PRO A 205 14.15 10.67 16.68
CA PRO A 205 13.77 10.19 18.02
C PRO A 205 12.32 9.71 18.13
N VAL A 206 11.43 10.22 17.26
CA VAL A 206 10.02 9.81 17.20
C VAL A 206 9.84 8.36 16.74
N PHE A 207 10.81 7.78 16.02
CA PHE A 207 10.73 6.42 15.50
C PHE A 207 11.72 5.49 16.22
N THR A 208 11.21 4.36 16.71
CA THR A 208 12.01 3.17 16.94
C THR A 208 12.13 2.40 15.63
N ILE A 209 13.36 2.20 15.17
CA ILE A 209 13.64 1.50 13.90
C ILE A 209 14.12 0.09 14.23
N LYS A 210 13.44 -0.93 13.69
CA LYS A 210 13.79 -2.34 13.84
C LYS A 210 14.03 -3.00 12.48
N PRO A 211 14.84 -4.06 12.40
CA PRO A 211 14.89 -4.88 11.19
C PRO A 211 13.48 -5.40 10.90
N TYR A 212 13.08 -5.32 9.63
CA TYR A 212 11.85 -5.99 9.22
C TYR A 212 12.06 -7.51 9.32
N ARG A 213 10.99 -8.24 9.64
CA ARG A 213 11.03 -9.68 9.95
C ARG A 213 11.97 -10.48 9.03
N GLY A 214 12.85 -11.29 9.63
CA GLY A 214 13.77 -12.16 8.88
C GLY A 214 14.93 -11.44 8.20
N THR A 215 15.14 -10.15 8.47
CA THR A 215 16.27 -9.37 7.92
C THR A 215 17.24 -8.96 9.02
N SER A 216 18.51 -8.84 8.66
CA SER A 216 19.55 -8.23 9.49
C SER A 216 20.01 -6.91 8.85
N PHE A 217 20.38 -5.96 9.70
CA PHE A 217 21.01 -4.72 9.24
C PHE A 217 22.51 -4.89 9.10
#